data_AF-A0A7T7CGE4-F1
#
_entry.id   AF-A0A7T7CGE4-F1
#
_cell.length_a   1.000
_cell.length_b   1.000
_cell.length_c   1.000
_cell.angle_alpha   90.00
_cell.angle_beta   90.00
_cell.angle_gamma   90.00
#
_symmetry.space_group_name_H-M   'P 1'
#
loop_
_entity.id
_entity.type
_entity.pdbx_description
1 polymer ?
#
loop_
_entity_poly.entity_id
_entity_poly.type
_entity_poly.pdbx_seq_one_letter_code
_entity_poly.pdbx_strand_id
1 'polypeptide(L)'
;MEAWKAHTQRHTGFARAQKLHEAAKKSVGITEGLRFARQKLDALLDQYDLYARQLEPLEAQLTEQLEHLPGAEQIREIKGLGDMTIAAFFAEVGEYRRCAQAQAA
;
A
#
# COMPACT_ATOMS: atom_id res chain seq x y z
N MET A 1 -4.52 17.58 -22.39
CA MET A 1 -5.32 18.28 -21.37
C MET A 1 -6.74 17.73 -21.23
N GLU A 2 -7.38 17.29 -22.32
CA GLU A 2 -8.74 16.72 -22.25
C GLU A 2 -8.84 15.41 -21.44
N ALA A 3 -7.87 14.50 -21.58
CA ALA A 3 -7.84 13.24 -20.81
C ALA A 3 -7.80 13.44 -19.28
N TRP A 4 -7.22 14.54 -18.80
CA TRP A 4 -7.15 14.88 -17.37
C TRP A 4 -8.50 15.37 -16.84
N LYS A 5 -9.27 16.11 -17.65
CA LYS A 5 -10.62 16.57 -17.26
C LYS A 5 -11.54 15.38 -16.97
N ALA A 6 -11.36 14.25 -17.65
CA ALA A 6 -12.13 13.03 -17.41
C ALA A 6 -11.78 12.32 -16.09
N HIS A 7 -10.55 12.48 -15.58
CA HIS A 7 -10.06 11.77 -14.40
C HIS A 7 -9.98 12.65 -13.14
N THR A 8 -10.10 13.97 -13.26
CA THR A 8 -10.12 14.89 -12.12
C THR A 8 -11.54 15.33 -11.77
N GLN A 9 -12.10 14.81 -10.68
CA GLN A 9 -13.44 15.17 -10.22
C GLN A 9 -13.55 16.57 -9.58
N ARG A 10 -12.43 17.25 -9.29
CA ARG A 10 -12.39 18.55 -8.63
C ARG A 10 -11.52 19.55 -9.39
N HIS A 11 -11.94 20.82 -9.41
CA HIS A 11 -11.20 21.95 -10.01
C HIS A 11 -9.72 22.03 -9.54
N THR A 12 -9.44 21.62 -8.30
CA THR A 12 -8.08 21.59 -7.73
C THR A 12 -7.16 20.57 -8.40
N GLY A 13 -7.70 19.43 -8.85
CA GLY A 13 -6.93 18.42 -9.58
C GLY A 13 -6.47 18.94 -10.94
N PHE A 14 -7.35 19.63 -11.66
CA PHE A 14 -7.02 20.25 -12.93
C PHE A 14 -5.97 21.35 -12.77
N ALA A 15 -6.11 22.21 -11.75
CA ALA A 15 -5.12 23.26 -11.47
C ALA A 15 -3.74 22.69 -11.12
N ARG A 16 -3.67 21.57 -10.39
CA ARG A 16 -2.40 20.86 -10.11
C ARG A 16 -1.79 20.25 -11.37
N ALA A 17 -2.59 19.59 -12.19
CA ALA A 17 -2.13 19.01 -13.46
C ALA A 17 -1.55 20.08 -14.39
N GLN A 18 -2.21 21.24 -14.48
CA GLN A 18 -1.71 22.37 -15.27
C GLN A 18 -0.38 22.90 -14.73
N LYS A 19 -0.25 23.07 -13.41
CA LYS A 19 1.03 23.48 -12.80
C LYS A 19 2.16 22.48 -13.10
N LEU A 20 1.87 21.18 -13.01
CA LEU A 20 2.85 20.14 -13.31
C LEU A 20 3.29 20.19 -14.78
N HIS A 21 2.34 20.37 -15.70
CA HIS A 21 2.64 20.50 -17.13
C HIS A 21 3.53 21.71 -17.44
N GLU A 22 3.22 22.87 -16.85
CA GLU A 22 4.03 24.07 -17.04
C GLU A 22 5.43 23.95 -16.41
N ALA A 23 5.56 23.27 -15.28
CA ALA A 23 6.86 22.96 -14.69
C ALA A 23 7.68 22.01 -15.59
N ALA A 24 7.05 20.97 -16.15
CA ALA A 24 7.70 20.02 -17.03
C ALA A 24 8.24 20.67 -18.32
N LYS A 25 7.50 21.63 -18.90
CA LYS A 25 7.97 22.41 -20.07
C LYS A 25 9.26 23.19 -19.82
N LYS A 26 9.48 23.62 -18.59
CA LYS A 26 10.66 24.40 -18.16
C LYS A 26 11.75 23.53 -17.54
N SER A 27 11.58 22.21 -17.58
CA SER A 27 12.51 21.27 -16.97
C SER A 27 13.85 21.25 -17.70
N VAL A 28 14.93 21.22 -16.94
CA VAL A 28 16.31 20.99 -17.43
C VAL A 28 16.69 19.50 -17.37
N GLY A 29 15.69 18.61 -17.28
CA GLY A 29 15.89 17.17 -17.17
C GLY A 29 16.60 16.57 -18.40
N ILE A 30 17.30 15.46 -18.16
CA ILE A 30 18.03 14.70 -19.18
C ILE A 30 17.07 14.27 -20.30
N THR A 31 17.43 14.55 -21.55
CA THR A 31 16.61 14.25 -22.73
C THR A 31 17.10 13.01 -23.48
N GLU A 32 18.29 12.56 -23.15
CA GLU A 32 18.95 11.38 -23.64
C GLU A 32 18.28 10.14 -23.05
N GLY A 33 18.07 9.11 -23.87
CA GLY A 33 17.51 7.85 -23.40
C GLY A 33 16.05 7.91 -22.97
N LEU A 34 15.30 8.98 -23.26
CA LEU A 34 13.88 9.13 -22.90
C LEU A 34 13.01 7.94 -23.32
N ARG A 35 13.30 7.33 -24.47
CA ARG A 35 12.62 6.10 -24.92
C ARG A 35 12.81 4.96 -23.92
N PHE A 36 14.04 4.72 -23.49
CA PHE A 36 14.36 3.67 -22.53
C PHE A 36 13.85 4.00 -21.13
N ALA A 37 13.95 5.27 -20.71
CA ALA A 37 13.40 5.73 -19.44
C ALA A 37 11.87 5.50 -19.38
N ARG A 38 11.15 5.79 -20.47
CA ARG A 38 9.71 5.50 -20.58
C ARG A 38 9.41 4.01 -20.48
N GLN A 39 10.12 3.18 -21.26
CA GLN A 39 9.96 1.72 -21.19
C GLN A 39 10.22 1.17 -19.78
N LYS A 40 11.22 1.70 -19.08
CA LYS A 40 11.50 1.33 -17.69
C LYS A 40 10.37 1.75 -16.76
N LEU A 41 9.83 2.96 -16.91
CA LEU A 41 8.68 3.43 -16.12
C LEU A 41 7.46 2.55 -16.37
N ASP A 42 7.16 2.21 -17.62
CA ASP A 42 6.05 1.33 -17.97
C ASP A 42 6.21 -0.04 -17.29
N ALA A 43 7.40 -0.65 -17.38
CA ALA A 43 7.68 -1.92 -16.72
C ALA A 43 7.58 -1.86 -15.18
N LEU A 44 7.99 -0.75 -14.56
CA LEU A 44 7.86 -0.54 -13.11
C LEU A 44 6.40 -0.38 -12.70
N LEU A 45 5.58 0.29 -13.50
CA LEU A 45 4.15 0.44 -13.26
C LEU A 45 3.42 -0.89 -13.41
N ASP A 46 3.74 -1.68 -14.43
CA ASP A 46 3.19 -3.02 -14.61
C ASP A 46 3.54 -3.92 -13.42
N GLN A 47 4.78 -3.84 -12.93
CA GLN A 47 5.23 -4.58 -11.75
C GLN A 47 4.49 -4.13 -10.48
N TYR A 48 4.31 -2.82 -10.29
CA TYR A 48 3.54 -2.28 -9.18
C TYR A 48 2.09 -2.80 -9.20
N ASP A 49 1.43 -2.72 -10.35
CA ASP A 49 0.05 -3.18 -10.52
C ASP A 49 -0.08 -4.69 -10.25
N LEU A 50 0.88 -5.48 -10.70
CA LEU A 50 0.93 -6.92 -10.42
C LEU A 50 1.00 -7.18 -8.92
N TYR A 51 1.92 -6.52 -8.21
CA TYR A 51 2.08 -6.72 -6.77
C TYR A 51 0.89 -6.19 -5.97
N ALA A 52 0.30 -5.06 -6.36
CA ALA A 52 -0.90 -4.54 -5.73
C ALA A 52 -2.06 -5.54 -5.82
N ARG A 53 -2.29 -6.12 -7.02
CA ARG A 53 -3.33 -7.14 -7.24
C ARG A 53 -3.08 -8.44 -6.48
N GLN A 54 -1.82 -8.80 -6.27
CA GLN A 54 -1.46 -10.00 -5.51
C GLN A 54 -1.53 -9.77 -4.00
N LEU A 55 -1.25 -8.55 -3.53
CA LEU A 55 -1.25 -8.20 -2.12
C LEU A 55 -2.67 -8.14 -1.54
N GLU A 56 -3.62 -7.56 -2.27
CA GLU A 56 -5.01 -7.42 -1.83
C GLU A 56 -5.66 -8.72 -1.33
N PRO A 57 -5.65 -9.85 -2.07
CA PRO A 57 -6.22 -11.11 -1.58
C PRO A 57 -5.42 -11.73 -0.42
N LEU A 58 -4.13 -11.43 -0.29
CA LEU A 58 -3.32 -11.90 0.84
C LEU A 58 -3.69 -11.14 2.12
N GLU A 59 -3.86 -9.83 2.04
CA GLU A 59 -4.31 -9.00 3.17
C GLU A 59 -5.74 -9.37 3.61
N ALA A 60 -6.62 -9.70 2.65
CA ALA A 60 -7.95 -10.19 2.95
C ALA A 60 -7.91 -11.54 3.71
N GLN A 61 -7.10 -12.50 3.25
CA GLN A 61 -6.92 -13.79 3.93
C GLN A 61 -6.33 -13.63 5.33
N LEU A 62 -5.34 -12.73 5.51
CA LEU A 62 -4.76 -12.46 6.82
C LEU A 62 -5.80 -11.86 7.78
N THR A 63 -6.62 -10.93 7.30
CA THR A 63 -7.71 -10.34 8.07
C THR A 63 -8.73 -11.39 8.51
N GLU A 64 -9.13 -12.30 7.62
CA GLU A 64 -10.04 -13.41 7.97
C GLU A 64 -9.43 -14.33 9.04
N GLN A 65 -8.13 -14.67 8.91
CA GLN A 65 -7.45 -15.51 9.89
C GLN A 65 -7.33 -14.86 11.27
N LEU A 66 -7.22 -13.54 11.34
CA LEU A 66 -7.19 -12.81 12.61
C LEU A 66 -8.48 -12.98 13.42
N GLU A 67 -9.64 -13.10 12.78
CA GLU A 67 -10.92 -13.29 13.48
C GLU A 67 -10.95 -14.58 14.31
N HIS A 68 -10.14 -15.57 13.93
CA HIS A 68 -10.03 -16.84 14.63
C HIS A 68 -8.96 -16.85 15.73
N LEU A 69 -8.15 -15.80 15.83
CA LEU A 69 -7.09 -15.74 16.83
C LEU A 69 -7.62 -15.25 18.19
N PRO A 70 -7.32 -15.99 19.28
CA PRO A 70 -7.66 -15.53 20.62
C PRO A 70 -6.90 -14.24 20.93
N GLY A 71 -7.59 -13.25 21.48
CA GLY A 71 -6.96 -11.97 21.82
C GLY A 71 -6.99 -10.92 20.70
N ALA A 72 -7.33 -11.29 19.46
CA ALA A 72 -7.28 -10.37 18.32
C ALA A 72 -8.29 -9.23 18.44
N GLU A 73 -9.53 -9.53 18.83
CA GLU A 73 -10.57 -8.52 19.03
C GLU A 73 -10.21 -7.52 20.14
N GLN A 74 -9.59 -7.98 21.22
CA GLN A 74 -9.14 -7.11 22.32
C GLN A 74 -8.05 -6.14 21.87
N ILE A 75 -7.16 -6.57 20.96
CA ILE A 75 -6.12 -5.70 20.39
C ILE A 75 -6.76 -4.73 19.37
N ARG A 76 -7.78 -5.17 18.62
CA ARG A 76 -8.53 -4.36 17.65
C ARG A 76 -9.25 -3.17 18.29
N GLU A 77 -9.61 -3.25 19.58
CA GLU A 77 -10.18 -2.15 20.35
C GLU A 77 -9.20 -0.97 20.56
N ILE A 78 -7.88 -1.19 20.40
CA ILE A 78 -6.88 -0.13 20.55
C ILE A 78 -6.94 0.80 19.34
N LYS A 79 -7.44 2.01 19.57
CA LYS A 79 -7.58 3.05 18.55
C LYS A 79 -6.26 3.31 17.83
N GLY A 80 -6.30 3.20 16.49
CA GLY A 80 -5.16 3.47 15.62
C GLY A 80 -4.38 2.24 15.19
N LEU A 81 -4.73 1.05 15.69
CA LEU A 81 -4.22 -0.22 15.15
C LEU A 81 -5.11 -0.71 14.02
N GLY A 82 -4.49 -1.10 12.91
CA GLY A 82 -5.15 -1.79 11.80
C GLY A 82 -4.76 -3.26 11.76
N ASP A 83 -5.53 -4.05 11.02
CA ASP A 83 -5.46 -5.51 11.00
C ASP A 83 -4.06 -6.02 10.62
N MET A 84 -3.40 -5.41 9.65
CA MET A 84 -2.03 -5.77 9.28
C MET A 84 -1.01 -5.58 10.42
N THR A 85 -1.19 -4.56 11.25
CA THR A 85 -0.34 -4.35 12.43
C THR A 85 -0.60 -5.42 13.49
N ILE A 86 -1.85 -5.83 13.66
CA ILE A 86 -2.26 -6.89 14.60
C ILE A 86 -1.73 -8.25 14.12
N ALA A 87 -1.84 -8.55 12.82
CA ALA A 87 -1.26 -9.75 12.21
C ALA A 87 0.25 -9.80 12.39
N ALA A 88 0.96 -8.69 12.17
CA ALA A 88 2.40 -8.61 12.41
C ALA A 88 2.75 -8.89 13.88
N PHE A 89 2.00 -8.32 14.83
CA PHE A 89 2.19 -8.61 16.25
C PHE A 89 2.03 -10.10 16.58
N PHE A 90 0.96 -10.75 16.10
CA PHE A 90 0.77 -12.19 16.31
C PHE A 90 1.83 -13.05 15.61
N ALA A 91 2.33 -12.61 14.45
CA ALA A 91 3.42 -13.29 13.75
C ALA A 91 4.74 -13.25 14.54
N GLU A 92 5.00 -12.17 15.26
CA GLU A 92 6.18 -12.02 16.12
C GLU A 92 6.05 -12.74 17.47
N VAL A 93 4.89 -12.62 18.12
CA VAL A 93 4.68 -13.14 19.50
C VAL A 93 4.28 -14.62 19.50
N GLY A 94 3.62 -15.09 18.45
CA GLY A 94 3.05 -16.44 18.38
C GLY A 94 1.94 -16.68 19.42
N GLU A 95 1.62 -17.95 19.70
CA GLU A 95 0.65 -18.29 20.76
C GLU A 95 1.21 -17.97 22.16
N TYR A 96 0.76 -16.85 22.75
CA TYR A 96 1.13 -16.47 24.12
C TYR A 96 0.69 -17.48 25.19
N ARG A 97 -0.30 -18.34 24.90
CA ARG A 97 -0.76 -19.41 25.81
C ARG A 97 0.33 -20.46 26.08
N ARG A 98 1.31 -20.64 25.20
CA ARG A 98 2.43 -21.56 25.40
C ARG A 98 3.44 -21.07 26.43
N CYS A 99 3.52 -19.77 26.71
CA CYS A 99 4.45 -19.23 27.71
C CYS A 99 3.97 -19.47 29.15
N ALA A 100 2.66 -19.55 29.39
CA ALA A 100 2.12 -19.77 30.73
C ALA A 100 2.37 -21.20 31.27
N GLN A 101 2.49 -22.19 30.39
CA GLN A 101 2.76 -23.58 30.78
C GLN A 101 4.24 -23.86 31.02
N ALA A 102 5.16 -23.05 30.48
CA ALA A 102 6.60 -23.19 30.69
C ALA A 102 7.09 -22.62 32.03
N GLN A 103 6.25 -21.88 32.76
CA GLN A 103 6.56 -21.35 34.11
C GLN A 103 5.94 -22.16 35.25
N ALA A 104 5.28 -23.29 34.94
CA ALA A 104 4.68 -24.21 35.90
C ALA A 104 5.35 -25.60 35.92
N ALA A 105 6.54 -25.73 35.31
CA ALA A 105 7.33 -26.98 35.26
C ALA A 105 8.71 -26.77 35.89
#